data_AF-A0A6B3FC06-F1
#
_entry.id   AF-A0A6B3FC06-F1
#
_cell.length_a   1.000
_cell.length_b   1.000
_cell.length_c   1.000
_cell.angle_alpha   90.00
_cell.angle_beta   90.00
_cell.angle_gamma   90.00
#
_symmetry.space_group_name_H-M   'P 1'
#
loop_
_entity.id
_entity.type
_entity.pdbx_description
1 polymer ?
#
loop_
_entity_poly.entity_id
_entity_poly.type
_entity_poly.pdbx_seq_one_letter_code
_entity_poly.pdbx_strand_id
1 'polypeptide(L)'
;MSSVARVRSALHESVSGLPRAFWWLWTSTLINRLGGFVYTFMAIYLTVERGYSASYAGLVAALFGLGGVLASLVGGVLTDRWGRRPTMFTAQAATAV
;
A
#
# COMPACT_ATOMS: atom_id res chain seq x y z
N MET A 1 10.09 -34.50 14.79
CA MET A 1 9.73 -33.18 15.36
C MET A 1 9.12 -32.33 14.25
N SER A 2 7.82 -32.08 14.32
CA SER A 2 6.98 -31.62 13.19
C SER A 2 7.35 -30.20 12.72
N SER A 3 7.48 -29.99 11.40
CA SER A 3 7.73 -28.68 10.77
C SER A 3 6.83 -27.57 11.31
N VAL A 4 5.60 -27.92 11.71
CA VAL A 4 4.62 -27.00 12.29
C VAL A 4 5.14 -26.34 13.58
N ALA A 5 5.84 -27.07 14.45
CA ALA A 5 6.40 -26.52 15.68
C ALA A 5 7.54 -25.52 15.40
N ARG A 6 8.32 -25.76 14.34
CA ARG A 6 9.43 -24.91 13.91
C ARG A 6 8.94 -23.63 13.22
N VAL A 7 7.87 -23.73 12.43
CA VAL A 7 7.18 -22.55 11.87
C VAL A 7 6.55 -21.71 12.97
N ARG A 8 5.89 -22.35 13.96
CA ARG A 8 5.26 -21.64 15.08
C ARG A 8 6.30 -20.93 15.95
N SER A 9 7.46 -21.54 16.24
CA SER A 9 8.51 -20.89 17.01
C SER A 9 9.15 -19.73 16.24
N ALA A 10 9.40 -19.90 14.93
CA ALA A 10 9.96 -18.84 14.09
C ALA A 10 8.99 -17.66 13.93
N LEU A 11 7.69 -17.93 13.79
CA LEU A 11 6.66 -16.88 13.78
C LEU A 11 6.60 -16.16 15.12
N HIS A 12 6.63 -16.90 16.23
CA HIS A 12 6.63 -16.33 17.57
C HIS A 12 7.87 -15.44 17.77
N GLU A 13 9.08 -15.91 17.48
CA GLU A 13 10.32 -15.10 17.56
C GLU A 13 10.27 -13.86 16.66
N SER A 14 9.67 -13.95 15.48
CA SER A 14 9.57 -12.83 14.53
C SER A 14 8.60 -11.73 14.98
N VAL A 15 7.59 -12.07 15.80
CA VAL A 15 6.52 -11.14 16.21
C VAL A 15 6.51 -10.81 17.70
N SER A 16 7.16 -11.63 18.56
CA SER A 16 7.23 -11.45 20.01
C SER A 16 8.35 -10.47 20.37
N GLY A 17 8.04 -9.18 20.37
CA GLY A 17 8.99 -8.13 20.76
C GLY A 17 8.75 -6.79 20.08
N LEU A 18 7.80 -6.72 19.13
CA LEU A 18 7.55 -5.50 18.37
C LEU A 18 6.69 -4.49 19.17
N PRO A 19 7.06 -3.20 19.19
CA PRO A 19 6.30 -2.16 19.89
C PRO A 19 4.86 -2.03 19.39
N ARG A 20 3.91 -1.58 20.23
CA ARG A 20 2.50 -1.37 19.83
C ARG A 20 2.32 -0.49 18.59
N ALA A 21 3.21 0.48 18.39
CA ALA A 21 3.22 1.34 17.20
C ALA A 21 3.44 0.56 15.89
N PHE A 22 4.24 -0.52 15.93
CA PHE A 22 4.44 -1.39 14.77
C PHE A 22 3.12 -2.00 14.32
N TRP A 23 2.31 -2.53 15.25
CA TRP A 23 1.05 -3.17 14.91
C TRP A 23 0.04 -2.20 14.30
N TRP A 24 0.01 -0.95 14.77
CA TRP A 24 -0.79 0.10 14.12
C TRP A 24 -0.34 0.39 12.69
N LEU A 25 0.97 0.50 12.45
CA LEU A 25 1.51 0.72 11.12
C LEU A 25 1.31 -0.50 10.20
N TRP A 26 1.46 -1.70 10.74
CA TRP A 26 1.27 -2.93 10.01
C TRP A 26 -0.19 -3.10 9.58
N THR A 27 -1.13 -2.91 10.50
CA THR A 27 -2.56 -3.03 10.19
C THR A 27 -3.01 -1.95 9.21
N SER A 28 -2.57 -0.69 9.38
CA SER A 28 -2.88 0.36 8.40
C SER A 28 -2.29 0.05 7.03
N THR A 29 -1.06 -0.46 6.96
CA THR A 29 -0.45 -0.90 5.69
C THR A 29 -1.25 -2.05 5.07
N LEU A 30 -1.68 -3.03 5.87
CA LEU A 30 -2.47 -4.16 5.40
C LEU A 30 -3.79 -3.68 4.79
N ILE A 31 -4.54 -2.82 5.49
CA ILE A 31 -5.81 -2.25 5.00
C ILE A 31 -5.59 -1.53 3.67
N ASN A 32 -4.56 -0.66 3.59
CA ASN A 32 -4.21 0.04 2.36
C ASN A 32 -3.89 -0.92 1.20
N ARG A 33 -3.23 -2.05 1.48
CA ARG A 33 -2.91 -3.06 0.45
C ARG A 33 -4.16 -3.82 -0.01
N LEU A 34 -5.09 -4.10 0.90
CA LEU A 34 -6.37 -4.72 0.55
C LEU A 34 -7.21 -3.78 -0.35
N GLY A 35 -7.27 -2.48 -0.03
CA GLY A 35 -7.92 -1.48 -0.90
C GLY A 35 -7.24 -1.33 -2.26
N GLY A 36 -5.90 -1.35 -2.28
CA GLY A 36 -5.13 -1.29 -3.52
C GLY A 36 -5.36 -2.46 -4.48
N PHE A 37 -5.96 -3.56 -4.03
CA PHE A 37 -6.28 -4.70 -4.91
C PHE A 37 -7.24 -4.33 -6.04
N VAL A 38 -8.09 -3.30 -5.85
CA VAL A 38 -9.00 -2.76 -6.87
C VAL A 38 -8.27 -2.42 -8.19
N TYR A 39 -7.02 -1.96 -8.12
CA TYR A 39 -6.23 -1.63 -9.30
C TYR A 39 -5.98 -2.85 -10.23
N THR A 40 -5.98 -4.06 -9.67
CA THR A 40 -5.82 -5.32 -10.44
C THR A 40 -6.99 -5.55 -11.40
N PHE A 41 -8.19 -5.14 -11.00
CA PHE A 41 -9.42 -5.30 -11.81
C PHE A 41 -9.79 -4.04 -12.60
N MET A 42 -9.12 -2.91 -12.34
CA MET A 42 -9.42 -1.63 -12.98
C MET A 42 -9.48 -1.73 -14.51
N ALA A 43 -8.53 -2.43 -15.13
CA ALA A 43 -8.50 -2.59 -16.58
C ALA A 43 -9.72 -3.35 -17.10
N ILE A 44 -10.12 -4.42 -16.41
CA ILE A 44 -11.30 -5.23 -16.77
C ILE A 44 -12.57 -4.39 -16.59
N TYR A 45 -12.69 -3.66 -15.48
CA TYR A 45 -13.83 -2.76 -15.23
C TYR A 45 -13.98 -1.69 -16.34
N LEU A 46 -12.87 -1.02 -16.70
CA LEU A 46 -12.90 0.02 -17.72
C LEU A 46 -13.23 -0.52 -19.11
N THR A 47 -12.76 -1.72 -19.44
CA THR A 47 -12.94 -2.29 -20.79
C THR A 47 -14.24 -3.07 -20.95
N VAL A 48 -14.58 -3.91 -19.97
CA VAL A 48 -15.74 -4.83 -20.04
C VAL A 48 -17.01 -4.17 -19.54
N GLU A 49 -16.98 -3.53 -18.37
CA GLU A 49 -18.20 -2.94 -17.79
C GLU A 49 -18.48 -1.53 -18.32
N ARG A 50 -17.44 -0.73 -18.53
CA ARG A 50 -17.56 0.65 -19.05
C ARG A 50 -17.39 0.76 -20.56
N GLY A 51 -16.93 -0.29 -21.24
CA GLY A 51 -16.78 -0.32 -22.70
C GLY A 51 -15.68 0.60 -23.26
N TYR A 52 -14.74 1.08 -22.44
CA TYR A 52 -13.63 1.90 -22.92
C TYR A 52 -12.59 1.06 -23.68
N SER A 53 -11.80 1.74 -24.51
CA SER A 53 -10.72 1.08 -25.26
C SER A 53 -9.59 0.60 -24.34
N ALA A 54 -8.88 -0.45 -24.77
CA ALA A 54 -7.69 -0.94 -24.08
C ALA A 54 -6.59 0.14 -23.97
N SER A 55 -6.46 1.01 -24.97
CA SER A 55 -5.52 2.14 -24.94
C SER A 55 -5.87 3.14 -23.84
N TYR A 56 -7.15 3.41 -23.63
CA TYR A 56 -7.61 4.28 -22.55
C TYR A 56 -7.34 3.67 -21.17
N ALA A 57 -7.67 2.38 -20.99
CA ALA A 57 -7.36 1.67 -19.74
C ALA A 57 -5.84 1.64 -19.46
N GLY A 58 -5.02 1.43 -20.49
CA GLY A 58 -3.57 1.50 -20.41
C GLY A 58 -3.06 2.90 -20.02
N LEU A 59 -3.65 3.96 -20.57
CA LEU A 59 -3.33 5.34 -20.21
C LEU A 59 -3.66 5.62 -18.75
N VAL A 60 -4.84 5.20 -18.27
CA VAL A 60 -5.23 5.35 -16.86
C VAL A 60 -4.25 4.63 -15.94
N ALA A 61 -3.86 3.39 -16.28
CA ALA A 61 -2.86 2.64 -15.52
C ALA A 61 -1.48 3.31 -15.52
N ALA A 62 -1.05 3.84 -16.67
CA ALA A 62 0.22 4.57 -16.79
C ALA A 62 0.23 5.85 -15.96
N LEU A 63 -0.85 6.64 -16.00
CA LEU A 63 -1.01 7.85 -15.20
C LEU A 63 -1.04 7.54 -13.70
N PHE A 64 -1.71 6.45 -13.31
CA PHE A 64 -1.70 5.97 -11.93
C PHE A 64 -0.28 5.62 -11.46
N GLY A 65 0.46 4.85 -12.26
CA GLY A 65 1.87 4.52 -11.97
C GLY A 65 2.76 5.75 -11.88
N LEU A 66 2.63 6.69 -12.83
CA LEU A 66 3.37 7.94 -12.84
C LEU A 66 3.05 8.80 -11.60
N GLY A 67 1.77 8.88 -11.22
CA GLY A 67 1.33 9.53 -10.00
C GLY A 67 2.01 8.94 -8.76
N GLY A 68 2.15 7.61 -8.69
CA GLY A 68 2.87 6.92 -7.62
C GLY A 68 4.36 7.29 -7.54
N VAL A 69 5.03 7.41 -8.70
CA VAL A 69 6.44 7.85 -8.76
C VAL A 69 6.58 9.28 -8.26
N LEU A 70 5.75 10.20 -8.77
CA LEU A 70 5.76 11.60 -8.36
C LEU A 70 5.42 11.76 -6.88
N ALA A 71 4.42 11.03 -6.38
CA ALA A 71 4.06 11.02 -4.97
C ALA A 71 5.19 10.51 -4.08
N SER A 72 5.98 9.52 -4.53
CA SER A 72 7.12 9.01 -3.78
C SER A 72 8.25 10.05 -3.66
N LEU A 73 8.52 10.78 -4.74
CA LEU A 73 9.50 11.87 -4.74
C LEU A 73 9.06 13.02 -3.83
N VAL A 74 7.81 13.48 -3.99
CA VAL A 74 7.24 14.56 -3.16
C VAL A 74 7.18 14.13 -1.69
N GLY A 75 6.72 12.91 -1.41
CA GLY A 75 6.65 12.36 -0.05
C GLY A 75 8.02 12.25 0.62
N GLY A 76 9.07 11.90 -0.14
CA GLY A 76 10.45 11.93 0.34
C GLY A 76 10.88 13.34 0.75
N VAL A 77 10.71 14.31 -0.15
CA VAL A 77 11.06 15.72 0.13
C VAL A 77 10.29 16.28 1.32
N LEU A 78 9.00 15.96 1.46
CA LEU A 78 8.18 16.37 2.60
C LEU A 78 8.65 15.68 3.89
N THR A 79 9.04 14.41 3.83
CA THR A 79 9.61 13.70 4.98
C THR A 79 10.91 14.34 5.44
N ASP A 80 11.76 14.76 4.50
CA ASP A 80 13.04 15.39 4.80
C ASP A 80 12.86 16.82 5.34
N ARG A 81 11.86 17.57 4.85
CA ARG A 81 11.64 18.97 5.22
C ARG A 81 10.75 19.18 6.45
N TRP A 82 9.64 18.44 6.54
CA TRP A 82 8.64 18.59 7.60
C TRP A 82 8.75 17.52 8.68
N GLY A 83 9.60 16.51 8.45
CA GLY A 83 9.81 15.40 9.37
C GLY A 83 8.87 14.23 9.09
N ARG A 84 9.31 13.05 9.54
CA ARG A 84 8.68 11.76 9.22
C ARG A 84 7.27 11.58 9.79
N ARG A 85 7.03 12.01 11.03
CA ARG A 85 5.73 11.81 11.71
C ARG A 85 4.55 12.59 11.09
N PRO A 86 4.62 13.92 10.89
CA PRO A 86 3.51 14.68 10.31
C PRO A 86 3.27 14.31 8.85
N THR A 87 4.33 14.05 8.09
CA THR A 87 4.23 13.58 6.69
C THR A 87 3.52 12.23 6.61
N MET A 88 3.87 11.29 7.49
CA MET A 88 3.22 9.98 7.51
C MET A 88 1.75 10.08 7.94
N PHE A 89 1.41 10.92 8.93
CA PHE A 89 0.03 11.09 9.38
C PHE A 89 -0.86 11.70 8.29
N THR A 90 -0.38 12.74 7.60
CA THR A 90 -1.11 13.40 6.52
C THR A 90 -1.28 12.48 5.31
N ALA A 91 -0.24 11.73 4.93
CA ALA A 91 -0.32 10.76 3.85
C ALA A 91 -1.32 9.63 4.16
N GLN A 92 -1.28 9.09 5.38
CA GLN A 92 -2.22 8.05 5.80
C GLN A 92 -3.66 8.57 5.85
N ALA A 93 -3.88 9.80 6.33
CA ALA A 93 -5.20 10.42 6.33
C ALA A 93 -5.73 10.68 4.91
N ALA A 94 -4.87 11.13 3.99
CA ALA A 94 -5.24 11.37 2.59
C ALA A 94 -5.58 10.08 1.82
N THR A 95 -4.96 8.96 2.18
CA THR A 95 -5.18 7.66 1.53
C THR A 95 -6.39 6.92 2.11
N ALA A 96 -6.79 7.24 3.35
CA ALA A 96 -7.93 6.61 4.01
C ALA A 96 -9.26 7.07 3.37
N VAL A 97 -9.66 6.37 2.30
CA VAL A 97 -10.98 6.40 1.65
C VAL A 97 -11.34 4.99 1.21
#